data_AF-A0A6P1R8T3-F1
#
_entry.id   AF-A0A6P1R8T3-F1
#
_cell.length_a   1.000
_cell.length_b   1.000
_cell.length_c   1.000
_cell.angle_alpha   90.00
_cell.angle_beta   90.00
_cell.angle_gamma   90.00
#
_symmetry.space_group_name_H-M   'P 1'
#
loop_
_entity.id
_entity.type
_entity.pdbx_description
1 polymer ?
#
loop_
_entity_poly.entity_id
_entity_poly.type
_entity_poly.pdbx_seq_one_letter_code
_entity_poly.pdbx_strand_id
1 'polypeptide(L)'
;MDPARPLVLTRDQHALLGELVEIMGLVESLVIESAERADPIAAKKITTETAKQQAKLWAKALTGRIPDPRIAAQISIAAKEYEEVAEDRNAFVHALFEGVYARGYVQPGYQATTARRSKTGTTRSTSELQAIRDRAGALSCLIDQVARAIP
;
A
#
# COMPACT_ATOMS: atom_id res chain seq x y z
N MET A 1 4.64 35.16 4.56
CA MET A 1 4.62 33.69 4.34
C MET A 1 5.88 33.37 3.58
N ASP A 2 6.74 32.51 4.12
CA ASP A 2 7.87 31.99 3.36
C ASP A 2 7.37 31.06 2.25
N PRO A 3 7.97 31.09 1.05
CA PRO A 3 7.55 30.22 -0.04
C PRO A 3 7.80 28.76 0.31
N ALA A 4 6.87 27.90 -0.08
CA ALA A 4 7.13 26.47 -0.17
C ALA A 4 8.38 26.28 -1.04
N ARG A 5 9.45 25.73 -0.45
CA ARG A 5 10.67 25.38 -1.18
C ARG A 5 10.32 24.44 -2.33
N PRO A 6 11.12 24.40 -3.42
CA PRO A 6 10.85 23.51 -4.54
C PRO A 6 10.65 22.07 -4.04
N LEU A 7 9.57 21.44 -4.49
CA LEU A 7 9.25 20.07 -4.15
C LEU A 7 10.36 19.14 -4.65
N VAL A 8 10.72 18.16 -3.83
CA VAL A 8 11.79 17.21 -4.13
C VAL A 8 11.34 16.20 -5.18
N LEU A 9 10.11 15.71 -5.06
CA LEU A 9 9.54 14.76 -6.00
C LEU A 9 9.17 15.43 -7.33
N THR A 10 9.30 14.68 -8.42
CA THR A 10 8.74 15.07 -9.71
C THR A 10 7.20 15.00 -9.69
N ARG A 11 6.55 15.62 -10.69
CA ARG A 11 5.09 15.52 -10.84
C ARG A 11 4.62 14.07 -10.97
N ASP A 12 5.33 13.27 -11.76
CA ASP A 12 4.99 11.87 -11.97
C ASP A 12 5.15 11.05 -10.69
N GLN A 13 6.20 11.32 -9.89
CA GLN A 13 6.37 10.66 -8.58
C GLN A 13 5.27 11.04 -7.59
N HIS A 14 4.81 12.29 -7.61
CA HIS A 14 3.64 12.70 -6.83
C HIS A 14 2.36 11.99 -7.27
N ALA A 15 2.13 11.85 -8.58
CA ALA A 15 0.99 11.13 -9.13
C ALA A 15 1.02 9.65 -8.71
N LEU A 16 2.19 8.98 -8.86
CA LEU A 16 2.36 7.58 -8.45
C LEU A 16 2.12 7.37 -6.96
N LEU A 17 2.58 8.29 -6.11
CA LEU A 17 2.32 8.21 -4.67
C LEU A 17 0.82 8.39 -4.36
N GLY A 18 0.14 9.29 -5.06
CA GLY A 18 -1.30 9.47 -4.98
C GLY A 18 -2.07 8.20 -5.36
N GLU A 19 -1.76 7.63 -6.52
CA GLU A 19 -2.35 6.36 -6.99
C GLU A 19 -2.11 5.22 -6.01
N LEU A 20 -0.89 5.09 -5.48
CA LEU A 20 -0.57 4.07 -4.48
C LEU A 20 -1.45 4.22 -3.23
N VAL A 21 -1.66 5.44 -2.75
CA VAL A 21 -2.53 5.69 -1.59
C VAL A 21 -3.98 5.34 -1.89
N GLU A 22 -4.49 5.70 -3.07
CA GLU A 22 -5.87 5.38 -3.48
C GLU A 22 -6.08 3.87 -3.63
N ILE A 23 -5.16 3.15 -4.28
CA ILE A 23 -5.22 1.69 -4.42
C ILE A 23 -5.21 1.01 -3.05
N MET A 24 -4.38 1.49 -2.11
CA MET A 24 -4.36 0.93 -0.75
C MET A 24 -5.65 1.20 0.02
N GLY A 25 -6.29 2.35 -0.21
CA GLY A 25 -7.62 2.63 0.31
C GLY A 25 -8.67 1.66 -0.23
N LEU A 26 -8.64 1.37 -1.54
CA LEU A 26 -9.52 0.38 -2.17
C LEU A 26 -9.29 -1.03 -1.60
N VAL A 27 -8.02 -1.43 -1.43
CA VAL A 27 -7.65 -2.70 -0.80
C VAL A 27 -8.26 -2.82 0.60
N GLU A 28 -8.14 -1.78 1.42
CA GLU A 28 -8.71 -1.75 2.76
C GLU A 28 -10.24 -1.89 2.73
N SER A 29 -10.92 -1.17 1.83
CA SER A 29 -12.38 -1.31 1.63
C SER A 29 -12.77 -2.75 1.27
N LEU A 30 -12.08 -3.36 0.31
CA LEU A 30 -12.36 -4.75 -0.10
C LEU A 30 -12.12 -5.74 1.03
N VAL A 31 -11.08 -5.54 1.83
CA VAL A 31 -10.79 -6.35 3.03
C VAL A 31 -11.94 -6.26 4.04
N ILE A 32 -12.43 -5.05 4.33
CA ILE A 32 -13.54 -4.83 5.27
C ILE A 32 -14.83 -5.43 4.73
N GLU A 33 -15.18 -5.15 3.48
CA GLU A 33 -16.43 -5.63 2.85
C GLU A 33 -16.48 -7.16 2.72
N SER A 34 -15.35 -7.78 2.38
CA SER A 34 -15.26 -9.24 2.31
C SER A 34 -15.33 -9.87 3.71
N ALA A 35 -14.70 -9.27 4.72
CA ALA A 35 -14.86 -9.70 6.10
C ALA A 35 -16.29 -9.53 6.58
N GLU A 36 -17.00 -8.44 6.24
CA GLU A 36 -18.38 -8.19 6.66
C GLU A 36 -19.32 -9.30 6.16
N ARG A 37 -19.12 -9.77 4.92
CA ARG A 37 -19.90 -10.88 4.36
C ARG A 37 -19.64 -12.22 5.07
N ALA A 38 -18.43 -12.46 5.53
CA ALA A 38 -18.05 -13.73 6.17
C ALA A 38 -18.25 -13.74 7.69
N ASP A 39 -17.91 -12.64 8.36
CA ASP A 39 -17.93 -12.42 9.82
C ASP A 39 -18.02 -10.90 10.14
N PRO A 40 -19.24 -10.35 10.32
CA PRO A 40 -19.47 -8.95 10.68
C PRO A 40 -18.76 -8.48 11.97
N ILE A 41 -18.50 -9.41 12.91
CA ILE A 41 -17.81 -9.06 14.16
C ILE A 41 -16.32 -8.84 13.88
N ALA A 42 -15.73 -9.64 12.99
CA ALA A 42 -14.36 -9.43 12.55
C ALA A 42 -14.19 -8.14 11.75
N ALA A 43 -15.14 -7.81 10.86
CA ALA A 43 -15.12 -6.58 10.06
C ALA A 43 -15.03 -5.31 10.93
N LYS A 44 -15.86 -5.22 11.98
CA LYS A 44 -15.80 -4.11 12.95
C LYS A 44 -14.46 -3.97 13.67
N LYS A 45 -13.72 -5.08 13.85
CA LYS A 45 -12.38 -5.03 14.46
C LYS A 45 -11.34 -4.56 13.45
N ILE A 46 -11.46 -4.97 12.19
CA ILE A 46 -10.53 -4.60 11.12
C ILE A 46 -10.49 -3.07 10.93
N THR A 47 -11.63 -2.37 10.98
CA THR A 47 -11.70 -0.92 10.69
C THR A 47 -10.84 -0.02 11.58
N THR A 48 -10.43 -0.48 12.76
CA THR A 48 -9.67 0.33 13.73
C THR A 48 -8.22 -0.13 13.91
N GLU A 49 -7.78 -1.09 13.11
CA GLU A 49 -6.54 -1.81 13.32
C GLU A 49 -5.45 -1.42 12.32
N THR A 50 -4.20 -1.69 12.67
CA THR A 50 -3.07 -1.51 11.74
C THR A 50 -3.16 -2.48 10.56
N ALA A 51 -2.60 -2.15 9.39
CA ALA A 51 -2.62 -3.02 8.21
C ALA A 51 -2.19 -4.47 8.50
N LYS A 52 -1.16 -4.65 9.34
CA LYS A 52 -0.73 -5.98 9.82
C LYS A 52 -1.83 -6.74 10.56
N GLN A 53 -2.52 -6.07 11.48
CA GLN A 53 -3.62 -6.68 12.23
C GLN A 53 -4.87 -6.85 11.37
N GLN A 54 -5.17 -5.91 10.47
CA GLN A 54 -6.23 -6.02 9.48
C GLN A 54 -6.05 -7.29 8.63
N ALA A 55 -4.85 -7.50 8.06
CA ALA A 55 -4.52 -8.69 7.28
C ALA A 55 -4.77 -10.00 8.06
N LYS A 56 -4.32 -10.05 9.32
CA LYS A 56 -4.47 -11.22 10.18
C LYS A 56 -5.93 -11.50 10.54
N LEU A 57 -6.68 -10.45 10.91
CA LEU A 57 -8.09 -10.56 11.26
C LEU A 57 -8.93 -10.97 10.04
N TRP A 58 -8.65 -10.39 8.88
CA TRP A 58 -9.27 -10.74 7.62
C TRP A 58 -9.03 -12.20 7.24
N ALA A 59 -7.78 -12.66 7.25
CA ALA A 59 -7.47 -14.05 6.94
C ALA A 59 -8.18 -15.04 7.88
N LYS A 60 -8.25 -14.69 9.18
CA LYS A 60 -8.98 -15.47 10.17
C LYS A 60 -10.49 -15.49 9.90
N ALA A 61 -11.09 -14.35 9.54
CA ALA A 61 -12.51 -14.25 9.22
C ALA A 61 -12.91 -15.14 8.03
N LEU A 62 -12.04 -15.25 7.03
CA LEU A 62 -12.30 -16.04 5.82
C LEU A 62 -11.93 -17.54 5.95
N THR A 63 -11.23 -17.93 7.01
CA THR A 63 -10.80 -19.32 7.20
C THR A 63 -12.01 -20.26 7.25
N GLY A 64 -12.03 -21.26 6.35
CA GLY A 64 -13.12 -22.24 6.27
C GLY A 64 -14.42 -21.70 5.65
N ARG A 65 -14.42 -20.47 5.11
CA ARG A 65 -15.60 -19.84 4.49
C ARG A 65 -15.57 -19.84 2.97
N ILE A 66 -14.42 -20.15 2.37
CA ILE A 66 -14.25 -20.23 0.92
C ILE A 66 -14.28 -21.69 0.48
N PRO A 67 -15.25 -22.11 -0.36
CA PRO A 67 -15.36 -23.51 -0.80
C PRO A 67 -14.24 -23.96 -1.75
N ASP A 68 -13.74 -23.06 -2.60
CA ASP A 68 -12.66 -23.38 -3.54
C ASP A 68 -11.31 -23.44 -2.80
N PRO A 69 -10.66 -24.61 -2.68
CA PRO A 69 -9.41 -24.75 -1.95
C PRO A 69 -8.25 -23.97 -2.59
N ARG A 70 -8.29 -23.71 -3.90
CA ARG A 70 -7.27 -22.91 -4.58
C ARG A 70 -7.36 -21.45 -4.18
N ILE A 71 -8.59 -20.92 -4.06
CA ILE A 71 -8.81 -19.54 -3.61
C ILE A 71 -8.57 -19.44 -2.09
N ALA A 72 -8.97 -20.45 -1.31
CA ALA A 72 -8.68 -20.49 0.12
C ALA A 72 -7.16 -20.45 0.41
N ALA A 73 -6.34 -21.12 -0.40
CA ALA A 73 -4.88 -21.06 -0.28
C ALA A 73 -4.29 -19.67 -0.58
N GLN A 74 -4.99 -18.84 -1.36
CA GLN A 74 -4.54 -17.48 -1.68
C GLN A 74 -4.72 -16.49 -0.52
N ILE A 75 -5.58 -16.79 0.47
CA ILE A 75 -5.84 -15.89 1.60
C ILE A 75 -4.55 -15.55 2.36
N SER A 76 -3.70 -16.55 2.65
CA SER A 76 -2.46 -16.33 3.39
C SER A 76 -1.44 -15.52 2.59
N ILE A 77 -1.39 -15.74 1.27
CA ILE A 77 -0.53 -15.00 0.33
C ILE A 77 -0.99 -13.54 0.28
N ALA A 78 -2.29 -13.29 0.08
CA ALA A 78 -2.87 -11.96 0.04
C ALA A 78 -2.66 -11.20 1.36
N ALA A 79 -2.85 -11.86 2.51
CA ALA A 79 -2.63 -11.24 3.82
C ALA A 79 -1.17 -10.83 4.03
N LYS A 80 -0.22 -11.68 3.63
CA LYS A 80 1.22 -11.37 3.71
C LYS A 80 1.58 -10.22 2.78
N GLU A 81 1.15 -10.27 1.53
CA GLU A 81 1.41 -9.22 0.55
C GLU A 81 0.79 -7.88 1.00
N TYR A 82 -0.39 -7.90 1.62
CA TYR A 82 -1.00 -6.69 2.18
C TYR A 82 -0.17 -6.06 3.30
N GLU A 83 0.38 -6.86 4.22
CA GLU A 83 1.30 -6.34 5.25
C GLU A 83 2.53 -5.69 4.62
N GLU A 84 3.16 -6.36 3.64
CA GLU A 84 4.38 -5.88 2.99
C GLU A 84 4.13 -4.60 2.18
N VAL A 85 3.09 -4.55 1.36
CA VAL A 85 2.76 -3.36 0.55
C VAL A 85 2.35 -2.18 1.44
N ALA A 86 1.67 -2.43 2.57
CA ALA A 86 1.34 -1.37 3.52
C ALA A 86 2.59 -0.78 4.18
N GLU A 87 3.56 -1.60 4.59
CA GLU A 87 4.83 -1.12 5.11
C GLU A 87 5.65 -0.37 4.05
N ASP A 88 5.67 -0.88 2.81
CA ASP A 88 6.31 -0.24 1.68
C ASP A 88 5.71 1.15 1.42
N ARG A 89 4.37 1.26 1.38
CA ARG A 89 3.65 2.54 1.26
C ARG A 89 4.00 3.49 2.39
N ASN A 90 4.05 3.00 3.64
CA ASN A 90 4.38 3.81 4.81
C ASN A 90 5.82 4.34 4.77
N ALA A 91 6.73 3.67 4.06
CA ALA A 91 8.08 4.16 3.83
C ALA A 91 8.13 5.43 2.98
N PHE A 92 7.09 5.71 2.18
CA PHE A 92 6.99 6.92 1.34
C PHE A 92 6.03 7.96 1.92
N VAL A 93 4.87 7.59 2.45
CA VAL A 93 3.90 8.55 3.01
C VAL A 93 4.42 9.27 4.26
N HIS A 94 5.25 8.61 5.07
CA HIS A 94 5.85 9.20 6.26
C HIS A 94 7.32 9.58 6.07
N ALA A 95 7.75 9.71 4.82
CA ALA A 95 9.12 10.01 4.47
C ALA A 95 9.46 11.50 4.59
N LEU A 96 10.71 11.77 4.95
CA LEU A 96 11.40 12.97 4.52
C LEU A 96 11.98 12.69 3.13
N PHE A 97 11.58 13.48 2.14
CA PHE A 97 12.14 13.36 0.79
C PHE A 97 13.41 14.20 0.67
N GLU A 98 14.49 13.58 0.23
CA GLU A 98 15.78 14.20 -0.01
C GLU A 98 16.16 13.98 -1.48
N GLY A 99 16.96 14.88 -2.07
CA GLY A 99 17.34 14.73 -3.46
C GLY A 99 18.59 15.50 -3.84
N VAL A 100 19.27 15.00 -4.88
CA VAL A 100 20.43 15.66 -5.48
C VAL A 100 19.93 16.64 -6.54
N TYR A 101 20.05 17.93 -6.25
CA TYR A 101 19.64 19.00 -7.17
C TYR A 101 20.76 19.25 -8.19
N ALA A 102 20.52 18.95 -9.46
CA ALA A 102 21.47 19.24 -10.53
C ALA A 102 21.21 20.64 -11.11
N ARG A 103 22.27 21.45 -11.16
CA ARG A 103 22.31 22.76 -11.85
C ARG A 103 23.43 22.69 -12.90
N GLY A 104 23.09 22.64 -14.19
CA GLY A 104 24.05 22.46 -15.29
C GLY A 104 23.40 22.53 -16.68
N TYR A 105 24.05 21.97 -17.72
CA TYR A 105 23.61 21.95 -19.13
C TYR A 105 22.27 21.21 -19.41
N VAL A 106 21.61 20.70 -18.38
CA VAL A 106 20.32 20.00 -18.43
C VAL A 106 19.27 20.81 -17.67
N GLN A 107 18.00 20.64 -18.00
CA GLN A 107 16.89 21.35 -17.35
C GLN A 107 17.00 21.19 -15.81
N PRO A 108 17.01 22.28 -15.02
CA PRO A 108 17.24 22.20 -13.58
C PRO A 108 16.19 21.32 -12.88
N GLY A 109 16.64 20.39 -12.04
CA GLY A 109 15.76 19.45 -11.34
C GLY A 109 16.49 18.49 -10.42
N TYR A 110 15.73 17.79 -9.59
CA TYR A 110 16.24 16.69 -8.76
C TYR A 110 16.44 15.44 -9.65
N GLN A 111 17.66 14.89 -9.69
CA GLN A 111 18.00 13.74 -10.56
C GLN A 111 17.86 12.38 -9.85
N ALA A 112 18.08 12.36 -8.54
CA ALA A 112 17.85 11.20 -7.70
C ALA A 112 17.15 11.69 -6.44
N THR A 113 16.07 11.02 -6.06
CA THR A 113 15.32 11.33 -4.85
C THR A 113 15.20 10.10 -3.99
N THR A 114 15.35 10.29 -2.68
CA THR A 114 15.24 9.23 -1.70
C THR A 114 14.14 9.59 -0.70
N ALA A 115 13.47 8.57 -0.21
CA ALA A 115 12.49 8.66 0.85
C ALA A 115 13.13 8.10 2.13
N ARG A 116 13.36 8.95 3.13
CA ARG A 116 13.86 8.54 4.43
C ARG A 116 12.73 8.48 5.43
N ARG A 117 12.43 7.29 5.94
CA ARG A 117 11.38 7.11 6.96
C ARG A 117 11.80 7.78 8.25
N SER A 118 11.05 8.79 8.68
CA SER A 118 11.34 9.59 9.88
C SER A 118 11.52 8.75 11.15
N LYS A 119 10.68 7.73 11.34
CA LYS A 119 10.68 6.89 12.55
C LYS A 119 11.82 5.87 12.62
N THR A 120 12.22 5.27 11.50
CA THR A 120 13.23 4.18 11.49
C THR A 120 14.55 4.56 10.85
N GLY A 121 14.61 5.71 10.18
CA GLY A 121 15.78 6.16 9.42
C GLY A 121 16.04 5.36 8.14
N THR A 122 15.22 4.37 7.82
CA THR A 122 15.32 3.55 6.60
C THR A 122 15.18 4.43 5.36
N THR A 123 16.09 4.27 4.40
CA THR A 123 16.09 5.03 3.15
C THR A 123 15.70 4.14 1.99
N ARG A 124 14.81 4.63 1.13
CA ARG A 124 14.39 3.98 -0.12
C ARG A 124 14.54 4.90 -1.31
N SER A 125 14.73 4.32 -2.48
CA SER A 125 14.74 5.09 -3.72
C SER A 125 13.31 5.37 -4.16
N THR A 126 13.02 6.59 -4.61
CA THR A 126 11.71 6.92 -5.20
C THR A 126 11.46 6.22 -6.53
N SER A 127 12.49 5.66 -7.16
CA SER A 127 12.35 4.79 -8.32
C SER A 127 11.58 3.49 -8.01
N GLU A 128 11.47 3.12 -6.73
CA GLU A 128 10.70 1.95 -6.29
C GLU A 128 9.19 2.19 -6.29
N LEU A 129 8.73 3.45 -6.36
CA LEU A 129 7.30 3.81 -6.26
C LEU A 129 6.43 3.07 -7.29
N GLN A 130 6.88 3.01 -8.54
CA GLN A 130 6.15 2.33 -9.61
C GLN A 130 5.95 0.84 -9.29
N ALA A 131 7.02 0.14 -8.91
CA ALA A 131 6.95 -1.28 -8.61
C ALA A 131 6.03 -1.57 -7.40
N ILE A 132 6.06 -0.72 -6.38
CA ILE A 132 5.18 -0.86 -5.20
C ILE A 132 3.73 -0.58 -5.58
N ARG A 133 3.48 0.44 -6.40
CA ARG A 133 2.15 0.75 -6.94
C ARG A 133 1.59 -0.44 -7.73
N ASP A 134 2.41 -1.07 -8.56
CA ASP A 134 1.97 -2.22 -9.37
C ASP A 134 1.71 -3.46 -8.51
N ARG A 135 2.52 -3.69 -7.46
CA ARG A 135 2.23 -4.71 -6.42
C ARG A 135 0.90 -4.43 -5.71
N ALA A 136 0.63 -3.19 -5.34
CA ALA A 136 -0.65 -2.80 -4.73
C ALA A 136 -1.83 -3.06 -5.68
N GLY A 137 -1.65 -2.80 -6.99
CA GLY A 137 -2.63 -3.15 -8.01
C GLY A 137 -2.88 -4.66 -8.08
N ALA A 138 -1.84 -5.48 -8.16
CA ALA A 138 -1.96 -6.93 -8.15
C ALA A 138 -2.64 -7.47 -6.87
N LEU A 139 -2.31 -6.88 -5.71
CA LEU A 139 -2.93 -7.20 -4.43
C LEU A 139 -4.44 -6.90 -4.45
N SER A 140 -4.85 -5.75 -5.00
CA SER A 140 -6.27 -5.40 -5.12
C SER A 140 -7.05 -6.44 -5.93
N CYS A 141 -6.49 -6.91 -7.05
CA CYS A 141 -7.09 -7.99 -7.86
C CYS A 141 -7.19 -9.30 -7.08
N LEU A 142 -6.14 -9.66 -6.32
CA LEU A 142 -6.13 -10.88 -5.53
C LEU A 142 -7.19 -10.84 -4.42
N ILE A 143 -7.32 -9.71 -3.72
CA ILE A 143 -8.33 -9.54 -2.67
C ILE A 143 -9.73 -9.53 -3.25
N ASP A 144 -9.97 -8.86 -4.39
CA ASP A 144 -11.28 -8.91 -5.08
C ASP A 144 -11.64 -10.34 -5.51
N GLN A 145 -10.68 -11.11 -6.04
CA GLN A 145 -10.89 -12.52 -6.39
C GLN A 145 -11.31 -13.35 -5.16
N VAL A 146 -10.61 -13.19 -4.04
CA VAL A 146 -10.95 -13.86 -2.78
C VAL A 146 -12.33 -13.41 -2.28
N ALA A 147 -12.61 -12.10 -2.33
CA ALA A 147 -13.86 -11.51 -1.90
C ALA A 147 -15.05 -12.07 -2.70
N ARG A 148 -14.92 -12.26 -4.01
CA ARG A 148 -16.00 -12.82 -4.86
C ARG A 148 -16.29 -14.29 -4.58
N ALA A 149 -15.35 -15.01 -3.98
CA ALA A 149 -15.50 -16.43 -3.67
C ALA A 149 -16.22 -16.70 -2.34
N ILE A 150 -16.58 -15.64 -1.60
CA ILE A 150 -17.38 -15.74 -0.38
C ILE A 150 -18.85 -15.90 -0.77
N PRO A 151 -19.53 -16.95 -0.29
CA PRO A 151 -20.94 -17.24 -0.61
C PRO A 151 -21.92 -16.23 -0.02
#